data_AF-A0A939RUI0-F1
#
_entry.id   AF-A0A939RUI0-F1
#
_cell.length_a   1.000
_cell.length_b   1.000
_cell.length_c   1.000
_cell.angle_alpha   90.00
_cell.angle_beta   90.00
_cell.angle_gamma   90.00
#
_symmetry.space_group_name_H-M   'P 1'
#
loop_
_entity.id
_entity.type
_entity.pdbx_description
1 polymer ?
#
loop_
_entity_poly.entity_id
_entity_poly.type
_entity_poly.pdbx_seq_one_letter_code
_entity_poly.pdbx_strand_id
1 'polypeptide(L)'
;MTHRTTTTLRGVAVAVGLALLVGCTSTEPDPEPTDPAPTSTAEPEPGPEEVALPDHAAGRAAAWVMSLLDDEPGAPLPEAEERFAPEFLEELPVEALAEVIDQLRTFGPWTVTAVEGTESELVARIEGVQSFDLQLSLDEDELIQGLFFATPAPDREPAASWEELVEEVEDLPGSVSMLVARPADQGCVALDGGPAGPVGSAAGEQLPVGSVAKLYVLGAVVEAVEAGDLAWDTDLTLTDDLRSLPSGELQEEPAGTTVTVEAAAEAMISISDNTATDLLIDAVGREQVEAALTSMGHSDPAANTPFPSTRELFQLGWGGGAELRNQWRDAGTEERRALLEELPDGEIDIDVVEVTRATVWHRDVDWFATAEDLCLAHAALAELAGTEAGAPVRDILALNPGVVPADAGAPAYLAFKGGSVTGVMAGAWYAEDAEGDPVVVTLQSASRDPAGGLPVTTMVGIATDALRLALQDD
;
A
#
# COMPACT_ATOMS: atom_id res chain seq x y z
N MET A 1 16.90 40.36 -5.39
CA MET A 1 17.66 39.59 -4.38
C MET A 1 16.62 38.91 -3.53
N THR A 2 16.14 37.76 -4.01
CA THR A 2 15.12 36.94 -3.40
C THR A 2 15.70 35.53 -3.47
N HIS A 3 16.23 35.07 -2.34
CA HIS A 3 16.71 33.70 -2.20
C HIS A 3 15.47 32.80 -2.20
N ARG A 4 15.23 32.11 -3.32
CA ARG A 4 14.44 30.87 -3.34
C ARG A 4 15.37 29.79 -2.82
N THR A 5 15.16 29.35 -1.60
CA THR A 5 15.71 28.10 -1.08
C THR A 5 14.89 26.99 -1.71
N THR A 6 15.43 26.39 -2.77
CA THR A 6 14.97 25.09 -3.26
C THR A 6 15.42 24.05 -2.24
N THR A 7 14.52 23.67 -1.34
CA THR A 7 14.67 22.44 -0.56
C THR A 7 14.27 21.30 -1.50
N THR A 8 15.26 20.69 -2.15
CA THR A 8 15.06 19.40 -2.82
C THR A 8 14.78 18.37 -1.72
N LEU A 9 13.52 17.97 -1.53
CA LEU A 9 13.22 16.68 -0.93
C LEU A 9 13.81 15.62 -1.87
N ARG A 10 14.96 15.07 -1.49
CA ARG A 10 15.46 13.82 -2.04
C ARG A 10 14.75 12.72 -1.27
N GLY A 11 13.57 12.31 -1.76
CA GLY A 11 12.93 11.10 -1.27
C GLY A 11 13.75 9.90 -1.73
N VAL A 12 14.52 9.32 -0.81
CA VAL A 12 15.01 7.95 -0.93
C VAL A 12 14.26 7.19 0.14
N ALA A 13 13.18 6.51 -0.25
CA ALA A 13 12.48 5.61 0.65
C ALA A 13 13.41 4.44 0.97
N VAL A 14 14.00 4.43 2.16
CA VAL A 14 14.63 3.24 2.72
C VAL A 14 13.48 2.33 3.17
N ALA A 15 13.21 1.28 2.40
CA ALA A 15 12.20 0.29 2.75
C ALA A 15 12.91 -0.94 3.30
N VAL A 16 13.06 -1.01 4.63
CA VAL A 16 13.47 -2.22 5.33
C VAL A 16 12.22 -2.94 5.84
N GLY A 17 11.98 -4.16 5.35
CA GLY A 17 10.91 -4.98 5.87
C GLY A 17 11.08 -6.45 5.52
N LEU A 18 10.74 -7.30 6.48
CA LEU A 18 10.64 -8.74 6.32
C LEU A 18 9.18 -9.09 6.60
N ALA A 19 8.37 -9.25 5.56
CA ALA A 19 6.97 -9.68 5.70
C ALA A 19 6.90 -11.20 5.88
N LEU A 20 7.41 -11.71 7.00
CA LEU A 20 7.37 -13.15 7.32
C LEU A 20 6.08 -13.52 8.05
N LEU A 21 5.19 -14.18 7.31
CA LEU A 21 4.01 -14.83 7.86
C LEU A 21 4.33 -16.31 8.07
N VAL A 22 4.80 -16.64 9.27
CA VAL A 22 4.97 -18.04 9.70
C VAL A 22 3.58 -18.60 10.02
N GLY A 23 3.02 -19.36 9.07
CA GLY A 23 1.80 -20.13 9.29
C GLY A 23 2.03 -21.25 10.30
N CYS A 24 1.67 -21.04 11.57
CA CYS A 24 1.52 -22.13 12.52
C CYS A 24 0.24 -22.91 12.19
N THR A 25 0.37 -24.08 11.58
CA THR A 25 -0.75 -24.98 11.34
C THR A 25 -1.29 -25.53 12.66
N SER A 26 -2.58 -25.29 12.89
CA SER A 26 -3.35 -25.87 13.98
C SER A 26 -3.50 -27.38 13.76
N THR A 27 -3.09 -28.19 14.74
CA THR A 27 -3.30 -29.64 14.71
C THR A 27 -4.79 -29.97 14.92
N GLU A 28 -5.48 -30.40 13.86
CA GLU A 28 -6.75 -31.14 13.98
C GLU A 28 -6.49 -32.65 14.05
N PRO A 29 -7.39 -33.45 14.67
CA PRO A 29 -7.13 -34.85 14.96
C PRO A 29 -7.35 -35.79 13.76
N ASP A 30 -6.49 -36.79 13.66
CA ASP A 30 -6.46 -37.88 12.67
C ASP A 30 -7.84 -38.53 12.38
N PRO A 31 -8.23 -38.71 11.12
CA PRO A 31 -9.18 -39.74 10.72
C PRO A 31 -8.49 -41.10 10.52
N GLU A 32 -9.17 -42.17 10.93
CA GLU A 32 -8.72 -43.58 10.91
C GLU A 32 -8.23 -44.09 9.53
N PRO A 33 -7.35 -45.12 9.52
CA PRO A 33 -6.61 -45.52 8.33
C PRO A 33 -7.46 -46.34 7.36
N THR A 34 -7.44 -45.98 6.08
CA THR A 34 -7.91 -46.84 4.98
C THR A 34 -6.73 -47.38 4.16
N ASP A 35 -6.91 -48.59 3.62
CA ASP A 35 -5.91 -49.47 3.00
C ASP A 35 -5.02 -48.84 1.90
N PRO A 36 -3.78 -49.34 1.70
CA PRO A 36 -2.79 -48.72 0.82
C PRO A 36 -3.11 -48.95 -0.66
N ALA A 37 -3.16 -47.85 -1.43
CA ALA A 37 -3.12 -47.85 -2.89
C ALA A 37 -1.69 -48.19 -3.40
N PRO A 38 -1.54 -48.75 -4.61
CA PRO A 38 -0.25 -49.22 -5.11
C PRO A 38 0.71 -48.06 -5.36
N THR A 39 1.94 -48.22 -4.89
CA THR A 39 3.05 -47.26 -5.02
C THR A 39 3.43 -47.11 -6.50
N SER A 40 3.09 -45.96 -7.07
CA SER A 40 3.69 -45.49 -8.33
C SER A 40 5.02 -44.84 -7.97
N THR A 41 6.14 -45.43 -8.40
CA THR A 41 7.43 -44.75 -8.46
C THR A 41 7.38 -43.74 -9.60
N ALA A 42 6.86 -42.54 -9.31
CA ALA A 42 7.15 -41.36 -10.12
C ALA A 42 8.62 -40.99 -9.89
N GLU A 43 9.35 -40.75 -10.98
CA GLU A 43 10.65 -40.09 -10.92
C GLU A 43 10.45 -38.70 -10.27
N PRO A 44 11.40 -38.22 -9.44
CA PRO A 44 11.31 -36.88 -8.88
C PRO A 44 11.27 -35.88 -10.04
N GLU A 45 10.31 -34.97 -10.01
CA GLU A 45 10.29 -33.86 -10.96
C GLU A 45 11.63 -33.10 -10.87
N PRO A 46 12.23 -32.68 -11.99
CA PRO A 46 13.43 -31.86 -11.95
C PRO A 46 13.13 -30.60 -11.12
N GLY A 47 14.03 -30.28 -10.18
CA GLY A 47 13.96 -29.02 -9.45
C GLY A 47 13.97 -27.82 -10.41
N PRO A 48 13.54 -26.64 -9.94
CA PRO A 48 13.50 -25.44 -10.76
C PRO A 48 14.86 -25.16 -11.40
N GLU A 49 14.86 -24.68 -12.65
CA GLU A 49 16.09 -24.39 -13.39
C GLU A 49 16.80 -23.19 -12.75
N GLU A 50 18.05 -23.38 -12.32
CA GLU A 50 18.86 -22.32 -11.72
C GLU A 50 19.18 -21.24 -12.76
N VAL A 51 18.80 -19.99 -12.46
CA VAL A 51 19.07 -18.82 -13.27
C VAL A 51 20.27 -18.07 -12.69
N ALA A 52 21.26 -17.78 -13.53
CA ALA A 52 22.44 -17.03 -13.12
C ALA A 52 22.10 -15.55 -12.89
N LEU A 53 22.52 -15.00 -11.75
CA LEU A 53 22.48 -13.56 -11.52
C LEU A 53 23.36 -12.82 -12.53
N PRO A 54 22.92 -11.64 -13.02
CA PRO A 54 23.66 -10.87 -14.00
C PRO A 54 24.95 -10.26 -13.43
N ASP A 55 25.95 -9.99 -14.28
CA ASP A 55 27.28 -9.49 -13.87
C ASP A 55 27.38 -7.95 -13.83
N HIS A 56 26.26 -7.25 -13.61
CA HIS A 56 26.23 -5.81 -13.35
C HIS A 56 26.30 -5.50 -11.84
N ALA A 57 26.36 -4.22 -11.45
CA ALA A 57 26.56 -3.85 -10.03
C ALA A 57 25.49 -4.48 -9.11
N ALA A 58 24.20 -4.30 -9.40
CA ALA A 58 23.12 -4.89 -8.61
C ALA A 58 23.16 -6.44 -8.58
N GLY A 59 23.52 -7.10 -9.68
CA GLY A 59 23.64 -8.57 -9.72
C GLY A 59 24.81 -9.12 -8.90
N ARG A 60 25.93 -8.40 -8.84
CA ARG A 60 27.04 -8.73 -7.93
C ARG A 60 26.67 -8.50 -6.47
N ALA A 61 25.92 -7.44 -6.16
CA ALA A 61 25.41 -7.19 -4.82
C ALA A 61 24.42 -8.29 -4.38
N ALA A 62 23.50 -8.68 -5.26
CA ALA A 62 22.58 -9.79 -5.01
C ALA A 62 23.32 -11.11 -4.80
N ALA A 63 24.35 -11.39 -5.59
CA ALA A 63 25.18 -12.60 -5.41
C ALA A 63 25.89 -12.62 -4.05
N TRP A 64 26.32 -11.45 -3.56
CA TRP A 64 26.86 -11.32 -2.21
C TRP A 64 25.78 -11.60 -1.15
N VAL A 65 24.58 -11.03 -1.27
CA VAL A 65 23.45 -11.33 -0.36
C VAL A 65 23.11 -12.83 -0.36
N MET A 66 23.03 -13.47 -1.53
CA MET A 66 22.80 -14.92 -1.64
C MET A 66 23.88 -15.72 -0.91
N SER A 67 25.13 -15.30 -0.99
CA SER A 67 26.22 -15.96 -0.24
C SER A 67 26.05 -15.85 1.28
N LEU A 68 25.42 -14.78 1.77
CA LEU A 68 25.08 -14.67 3.19
C LEU A 68 23.98 -15.66 3.57
N LEU A 69 23.01 -15.91 2.68
CA LEU A 69 21.90 -16.84 2.91
C LEU A 69 22.30 -18.32 2.83
N ASP A 70 23.39 -18.63 2.12
CA ASP A 70 23.94 -19.98 2.02
C ASP A 70 24.79 -20.41 3.23
N ASP A 71 25.15 -19.46 4.08
CA ASP A 71 25.89 -19.73 5.32
C ASP A 71 24.99 -20.36 6.41
N GLU A 72 25.61 -20.99 7.40
CA GLU A 72 24.92 -21.58 8.55
C GLU A 72 24.27 -20.50 9.46
N PRO A 73 23.12 -20.77 10.09
CA PRO A 73 22.51 -19.85 11.07
C PRO A 73 23.49 -19.44 12.18
N GLY A 74 23.54 -18.16 12.49
CA GLY A 74 24.48 -17.53 13.43
C GLY A 74 25.81 -17.12 12.81
N ALA A 75 26.01 -17.30 11.50
CA ALA A 75 27.21 -16.80 10.82
C ALA A 75 27.19 -15.26 10.73
N PRO A 76 28.35 -14.59 10.92
CA PRO A 76 28.43 -13.14 10.82
C PRO A 76 28.12 -12.64 9.41
N LEU A 77 27.89 -11.34 9.27
CA LEU A 77 27.73 -10.66 7.98
C LEU A 77 29.04 -9.95 7.59
N PRO A 78 30.03 -10.64 6.99
CA PRO A 78 31.30 -10.02 6.64
C PRO A 78 31.08 -8.91 5.61
N GLU A 79 31.83 -7.80 5.74
CA GLU A 79 31.78 -6.65 4.82
C GLU A 79 30.45 -5.88 4.84
N ALA A 80 29.50 -6.16 5.75
CA ALA A 80 28.21 -5.45 5.78
C ALA A 80 28.37 -3.91 5.84
N GLU A 81 29.26 -3.40 6.68
CA GLU A 81 29.58 -1.97 6.79
C GLU A 81 30.19 -1.35 5.50
N GLU A 82 30.72 -2.18 4.59
CA GLU A 82 31.34 -1.76 3.33
C GLU A 82 30.40 -1.93 2.13
N ARG A 83 29.27 -2.64 2.30
CA ARG A 83 28.35 -3.04 1.23
C ARG A 83 26.99 -2.39 1.31
N PHE A 84 26.58 -1.95 2.50
CA PHE A 84 25.34 -1.21 2.70
C PHE A 84 25.62 0.29 2.80
N ALA A 85 24.68 1.09 2.31
CA ALA A 85 24.70 2.54 2.49
C ALA A 85 24.62 2.89 3.98
N PRO A 86 25.32 3.95 4.45
CA PRO A 86 25.24 4.38 5.85
C PRO A 86 23.80 4.58 6.34
N GLU A 87 22.96 5.18 5.50
CA GLU A 87 21.55 5.45 5.78
C GLU A 87 20.76 4.15 6.00
N PHE A 88 21.07 3.08 5.24
CA PHE A 88 20.46 1.77 5.45
C PHE A 88 20.84 1.18 6.83
N LEU A 89 22.11 1.29 7.22
CA LEU A 89 22.60 0.73 8.49
C LEU A 89 22.20 1.58 9.72
N GLU A 90 21.81 2.84 9.52
CA GLU A 90 21.19 3.66 10.55
C GLU A 90 19.79 3.14 10.91
N GLU A 91 19.03 2.67 9.92
CA GLU A 91 17.70 2.07 10.15
C GLU A 91 17.78 0.61 10.60
N LEU A 92 18.64 -0.18 9.96
CA LEU A 92 18.83 -1.59 10.29
C LEU A 92 20.31 -1.87 10.60
N PRO A 93 20.72 -1.70 11.86
CA PRO A 93 22.08 -2.01 12.29
C PRO A 93 22.46 -3.46 11.95
N VAL A 94 23.76 -3.70 11.73
CA VAL A 94 24.29 -5.00 11.29
C VAL A 94 23.82 -6.16 12.18
N GLU A 95 23.68 -5.94 13.49
CA GLU A 95 23.16 -6.94 14.42
C GLU A 95 21.70 -7.31 14.15
N ALA A 96 20.85 -6.33 13.87
CA ALA A 96 19.44 -6.57 13.54
C ALA A 96 19.29 -7.20 12.14
N LEU A 97 20.11 -6.76 11.18
CA LEU A 97 20.19 -7.40 9.86
C LEU A 97 20.63 -8.87 9.97
N ALA A 98 21.54 -9.19 10.88
CA ALA A 98 21.95 -10.57 11.11
C ALA A 98 20.79 -11.46 11.60
N GLU A 99 19.89 -10.93 12.44
CA GLU A 99 18.69 -11.66 12.88
C GLU A 99 17.74 -11.95 11.71
N VAL A 100 17.54 -10.98 10.80
CA VAL A 100 16.75 -11.15 9.57
C VAL A 100 17.34 -12.22 8.66
N ILE A 101 18.65 -12.12 8.38
CA ILE A 101 19.37 -13.08 7.54
C ILE A 101 19.35 -14.48 8.17
N ASP A 102 19.52 -14.60 9.48
CA ASP A 102 19.43 -15.87 10.19
C ASP A 102 18.05 -16.52 10.08
N GLN A 103 16.99 -15.72 10.14
CA GLN A 103 15.65 -16.22 9.91
C GLN A 103 15.49 -16.75 8.47
N LEU A 104 16.00 -16.03 7.48
CA LEU A 104 15.94 -16.44 6.08
C LEU A 104 16.76 -17.71 5.81
N ARG A 105 17.94 -17.87 6.42
CA ARG A 105 18.75 -19.11 6.33
C ARG A 105 17.94 -20.36 6.69
N THR A 106 16.95 -20.26 7.59
CA THR A 106 16.10 -21.40 7.96
C THR A 106 15.19 -21.92 6.85
N PHE A 107 14.95 -21.12 5.81
CA PHE A 107 14.18 -21.52 4.64
C PHE A 107 15.07 -21.97 3.47
N GLY A 108 16.39 -21.89 3.57
CA GLY A 108 17.31 -22.42 2.57
C GLY A 108 17.34 -23.97 2.53
N PRO A 109 18.16 -24.58 1.65
CA PRO A 109 19.06 -23.93 0.70
C PRO A 109 18.30 -23.19 -0.40
N TRP A 110 18.90 -22.12 -0.92
CA TRP A 110 18.25 -21.23 -1.87
C TRP A 110 18.70 -21.50 -3.31
N THR A 111 17.79 -21.34 -4.26
CA THR A 111 18.06 -21.37 -5.70
C THR A 111 17.46 -20.14 -6.34
N VAL A 112 18.21 -19.43 -7.19
CA VAL A 112 17.64 -18.31 -7.98
C VAL A 112 16.91 -18.91 -9.19
N THR A 113 15.64 -18.59 -9.38
CA THR A 113 14.79 -19.18 -10.43
C THR A 113 14.26 -18.16 -11.44
N ALA A 114 14.31 -16.87 -11.11
CA ALA A 114 14.08 -15.78 -12.04
C ALA A 114 14.90 -14.55 -11.62
N VAL A 115 15.30 -13.72 -12.58
CA VAL A 115 15.96 -12.45 -12.30
C VAL A 115 15.65 -11.42 -13.38
N GLU A 116 15.35 -10.21 -12.94
CA GLU A 116 15.23 -9.02 -13.78
C GLU A 116 15.86 -7.83 -13.06
N GLY A 117 16.33 -6.84 -13.83
CA GLY A 117 16.99 -5.68 -13.22
C GLY A 117 17.84 -4.86 -14.18
N THR A 118 18.42 -3.81 -13.62
CA THR A 118 19.32 -2.85 -14.24
C THR A 118 20.64 -2.78 -13.45
N GLU A 119 21.56 -1.89 -13.84
CA GLU A 119 22.81 -1.70 -13.08
C GLU A 119 22.58 -1.38 -11.60
N SER A 120 21.53 -0.62 -11.27
CA SER A 120 21.27 -0.11 -9.91
C SER A 120 20.11 -0.78 -9.17
N GLU A 121 19.30 -1.61 -9.84
CA GLU A 121 18.12 -2.25 -9.24
C GLU A 121 17.97 -3.68 -9.72
N LEU A 122 17.51 -4.59 -8.87
CA LEU A 122 17.33 -6.00 -9.23
C LEU A 122 16.23 -6.65 -8.40
N VAL A 123 15.44 -7.50 -9.05
CA VAL A 123 14.52 -8.44 -8.41
C VAL A 123 14.93 -9.85 -8.82
N ALA A 124 15.21 -10.70 -7.84
CA ALA A 124 15.50 -12.10 -8.04
C ALA A 124 14.51 -12.97 -7.27
N ARG A 125 13.85 -13.90 -7.97
CA ARG A 125 13.08 -14.94 -7.31
C ARG A 125 14.02 -15.99 -6.77
N ILE A 126 13.92 -16.25 -5.48
CA ILE A 126 14.70 -17.24 -4.75
C ILE A 126 13.76 -18.31 -4.18
N GLU A 127 14.11 -19.57 -4.38
CA GLU A 127 13.33 -20.73 -3.96
C GLU A 127 14.09 -21.55 -2.93
N GLY A 128 13.44 -21.82 -1.81
CA GLY A 128 13.88 -22.75 -0.76
C GLY A 128 12.70 -23.58 -0.27
N VAL A 129 12.56 -23.74 1.05
CA VAL A 129 11.35 -24.28 1.69
C VAL A 129 10.12 -23.43 1.38
N GLN A 130 10.33 -22.13 1.20
CA GLN A 130 9.36 -21.15 0.72
C GLN A 130 10.06 -20.28 -0.34
N SER A 131 9.28 -19.71 -1.26
CA SER A 131 9.81 -18.79 -2.27
C SER A 131 9.75 -17.34 -1.78
N PHE A 132 10.74 -16.53 -2.15
CA PHE A 132 10.78 -15.09 -1.92
C PHE A 132 11.23 -14.36 -3.20
N ASP A 133 10.77 -13.13 -3.41
CA ASP A 133 11.41 -12.18 -4.30
C ASP A 133 12.38 -11.32 -3.46
N LEU A 134 13.67 -11.45 -3.75
CA LEU A 134 14.77 -10.60 -3.27
C LEU A 134 14.78 -9.34 -4.13
N GLN A 135 14.44 -8.20 -3.54
CA GLN A 135 14.54 -6.89 -4.19
C GLN A 135 15.74 -6.14 -3.62
N LEU A 136 16.54 -5.56 -4.52
CA LEU A 136 17.78 -4.88 -4.19
C LEU A 136 17.90 -3.59 -5.00
N SER A 137 18.28 -2.50 -4.34
CA SER A 137 18.62 -1.22 -4.99
C SER A 137 19.95 -0.66 -4.47
N LEU A 138 20.66 0.01 -5.36
CA LEU A 138 21.98 0.59 -5.12
C LEU A 138 21.94 2.13 -5.19
N ASP A 139 22.77 2.78 -4.38
CA ASP A 139 23.01 4.21 -4.45
C ASP A 139 24.00 4.61 -5.57
N GLU A 140 24.32 5.91 -5.65
CA GLU A 140 25.28 6.45 -6.64
C GLU A 140 26.71 5.90 -6.45
N ASP A 141 27.03 5.34 -5.27
CA ASP A 141 28.32 4.75 -4.91
C ASP A 141 28.32 3.21 -5.01
N GLU A 142 27.27 2.61 -5.60
CA GLU A 142 27.05 1.16 -5.73
C GLU A 142 26.90 0.41 -4.38
N LEU A 143 26.52 1.12 -3.31
CA LEU A 143 26.18 0.51 -2.02
C LEU A 143 24.71 0.13 -1.97
N ILE A 144 24.38 -0.95 -1.25
CA ILE A 144 23.01 -1.41 -1.07
C ILE A 144 22.26 -0.38 -0.21
N GLN A 145 21.36 0.38 -0.83
CA GLN A 145 20.47 1.33 -0.16
C GLN A 145 19.09 0.73 0.12
N GLY A 146 18.74 -0.38 -0.53
CA GLY A 146 17.49 -1.10 -0.32
C GLY A 146 17.68 -2.61 -0.44
N LEU A 147 17.11 -3.35 0.51
CA LEU A 147 17.11 -4.80 0.54
C LEU A 147 15.79 -5.30 1.14
N PHE A 148 14.97 -5.97 0.33
CA PHE A 148 13.65 -6.43 0.73
C PHE A 148 13.42 -7.89 0.31
N PHE A 149 12.77 -8.66 1.18
CA PHE A 149 12.34 -10.03 0.89
C PHE A 149 10.82 -10.09 0.98
N ALA A 150 10.19 -10.27 -0.17
CA ALA A 150 8.74 -10.39 -0.29
C ALA A 150 8.34 -11.83 -0.58
N THR A 151 7.19 -12.30 -0.12
CA THR A 151 6.57 -13.47 -0.74
C THR A 151 6.30 -13.13 -2.21
N PRO A 152 6.72 -13.97 -3.17
CA PRO A 152 6.54 -13.66 -4.58
C PRO A 152 5.06 -13.59 -4.87
N ALA A 153 4.68 -12.60 -5.68
CA ALA A 153 3.36 -12.63 -6.27
C ALA A 153 3.22 -13.86 -7.18
N PRO A 154 2.02 -14.43 -7.29
CA PRO A 154 1.77 -15.47 -8.27
C PRO A 154 2.12 -14.95 -9.67
N ASP A 155 2.73 -15.81 -10.48
CA ASP A 155 2.99 -15.49 -11.89
C ASP A 155 1.69 -15.15 -12.60
N ARG A 156 1.73 -14.09 -13.39
CA ARG A 156 0.58 -13.52 -14.06
C ARG A 156 0.93 -13.22 -15.51
N GLU A 157 0.17 -13.81 -16.42
CA GLU A 157 0.18 -13.38 -17.82
C GLU A 157 -0.69 -12.13 -17.95
N PRO A 158 -0.21 -11.04 -18.59
CA PRO A 158 -1.01 -9.86 -18.81
C PRO A 158 -2.30 -10.17 -19.59
N ALA A 159 -3.44 -9.73 -19.07
CA ALA A 159 -4.75 -10.00 -19.63
C ALA A 159 -4.92 -9.28 -20.98
N ALA A 160 -5.07 -10.01 -22.08
CA ALA A 160 -5.15 -9.44 -23.42
C ALA A 160 -6.51 -8.81 -23.75
N SER A 161 -7.55 -9.07 -22.94
CA SER A 161 -8.91 -8.59 -23.16
C SER A 161 -9.65 -8.33 -21.83
N TRP A 162 -10.78 -7.63 -21.91
CA TRP A 162 -11.67 -7.43 -20.76
C TRP A 162 -12.19 -8.75 -20.17
N GLU A 163 -12.46 -9.76 -21.00
CA GLU A 163 -12.94 -11.07 -20.54
C GLU A 163 -11.88 -11.76 -19.68
N GLU A 164 -10.63 -11.81 -20.16
CA GLU A 164 -9.50 -12.39 -19.40
C GLU A 164 -9.23 -11.62 -18.10
N LEU A 165 -9.29 -10.29 -18.12
CA LEU A 165 -9.06 -9.48 -16.93
C LEU A 165 -10.17 -9.68 -15.88
N VAL A 166 -11.43 -9.79 -16.31
CA VAL A 166 -12.56 -10.05 -15.41
C VAL A 166 -12.45 -11.44 -14.80
N GLU A 167 -12.16 -12.47 -15.61
CA GLU A 167 -11.95 -13.85 -15.11
C GLU A 167 -10.82 -13.88 -14.06
N GLU A 168 -9.71 -13.21 -14.33
CA GLU A 168 -8.60 -13.14 -13.37
C GLU A 168 -9.02 -12.50 -12.04
N VAL A 169 -9.74 -11.39 -12.07
CA VAL A 169 -10.19 -10.68 -10.86
C VAL A 169 -11.23 -11.51 -10.09
N GLU A 170 -12.11 -12.24 -10.79
CA GLU A 170 -13.10 -13.14 -10.17
C GLU A 170 -12.44 -14.36 -9.49
N ASP A 171 -11.29 -14.80 -9.98
CA ASP A 171 -10.53 -15.93 -9.43
C ASP A 171 -9.62 -15.55 -8.25
N LEU A 172 -9.44 -14.25 -7.96
CA LEU A 172 -8.64 -13.79 -6.83
C LEU A 172 -9.22 -14.24 -5.48
N PRO A 173 -8.37 -14.62 -4.51
CA PRO A 173 -8.82 -15.03 -3.18
C PRO A 173 -9.31 -13.83 -2.35
N GLY A 174 -10.18 -14.12 -1.39
CA GLY A 174 -10.74 -13.12 -0.48
C GLY A 174 -11.94 -12.38 -1.07
N SER A 175 -12.28 -11.24 -0.46
CA SER A 175 -13.31 -10.32 -0.94
C SER A 175 -12.66 -9.32 -1.88
N VAL A 176 -13.00 -9.38 -3.17
CA VAL A 176 -12.39 -8.54 -4.20
C VAL A 176 -13.48 -7.76 -4.95
N SER A 177 -13.21 -6.48 -5.21
CA SER A 177 -14.03 -5.62 -6.05
C SER A 177 -13.13 -4.76 -6.93
N MET A 178 -13.34 -4.82 -8.24
CA MET A 178 -12.70 -3.94 -9.22
C MET A 178 -13.75 -3.15 -9.99
N LEU A 179 -13.52 -1.87 -10.26
CA LEU A 179 -14.31 -1.07 -11.19
C LEU A 179 -13.39 -0.43 -12.23
N VAL A 180 -13.85 -0.43 -13.48
CA VAL A 180 -13.29 0.39 -14.55
C VAL A 180 -14.42 1.20 -15.17
N ALA A 181 -14.37 2.52 -15.03
CA ALA A 181 -15.47 3.38 -15.42
C ALA A 181 -15.00 4.79 -15.82
N ARG A 182 -15.86 5.56 -16.47
CA ARG A 182 -15.69 7.01 -16.63
C ARG A 182 -16.56 7.74 -15.62
N PRO A 183 -16.03 8.77 -14.94
CA PRO A 183 -16.85 9.76 -14.25
C PRO A 183 -17.88 10.40 -15.20
N ALA A 184 -19.10 10.61 -14.73
CA ALA A 184 -20.15 11.31 -15.46
C ALA A 184 -20.94 12.24 -14.51
N ASP A 185 -21.80 13.10 -15.06
CA ASP A 185 -22.65 14.03 -14.26
C ASP A 185 -23.47 13.33 -13.16
N GLN A 186 -23.74 12.03 -13.31
CA GLN A 186 -24.45 11.19 -12.34
C GLN A 186 -23.77 9.84 -12.18
N GLY A 187 -22.81 9.73 -11.27
CA GLY A 187 -22.15 8.47 -10.97
C GLY A 187 -20.96 8.17 -11.86
N CYS A 188 -20.57 6.91 -11.90
CA CYS A 188 -19.55 6.40 -12.80
C CYS A 188 -20.17 5.41 -13.78
N VAL A 189 -19.87 5.57 -15.08
CA VAL A 189 -20.45 4.77 -16.16
C VAL A 189 -19.42 3.83 -16.77
N ALA A 190 -19.86 2.64 -17.16
CA ALA A 190 -19.01 1.66 -17.82
C ALA A 190 -18.38 2.20 -19.11
N LEU A 191 -17.17 1.72 -19.41
CA LEU A 191 -16.54 1.93 -20.72
C LEU A 191 -17.23 1.11 -21.80
N ASP A 192 -17.20 1.60 -23.05
CA ASP A 192 -17.61 0.80 -24.19
C ASP A 192 -16.72 -0.45 -24.28
N GLY A 193 -17.35 -1.63 -24.32
CA GLY A 193 -16.65 -2.91 -24.36
C GLY A 193 -16.05 -3.39 -23.03
N GLY A 194 -15.95 -2.52 -22.02
CA GLY A 194 -15.50 -2.86 -20.67
C GLY A 194 -16.57 -3.53 -19.81
N PRO A 195 -16.23 -3.87 -18.54
CA PRO A 195 -17.20 -4.41 -17.59
C PRO A 195 -18.37 -3.45 -17.36
N ALA A 196 -19.59 -3.99 -17.26
CA ALA A 196 -20.80 -3.17 -17.12
C ALA A 196 -20.98 -2.51 -15.73
N GLY A 197 -20.08 -2.81 -14.79
CA GLY A 197 -20.08 -2.34 -13.40
C GLY A 197 -18.93 -3.00 -12.62
N PRO A 198 -18.97 -2.96 -11.28
CA PRO A 198 -17.96 -3.64 -10.47
C PRO A 198 -17.93 -5.16 -10.73
N VAL A 199 -16.74 -5.75 -10.68
CA VAL A 199 -16.49 -7.20 -10.84
C VAL A 199 -15.67 -7.74 -9.67
N GLY A 200 -15.68 -9.06 -9.47
CA GLY A 200 -15.02 -9.74 -8.34
C GLY A 200 -15.99 -10.35 -7.33
N SER A 201 -15.45 -11.12 -6.40
CA SER A 201 -16.22 -11.92 -5.42
C SER A 201 -17.10 -11.10 -4.46
N ALA A 202 -16.78 -9.81 -4.28
CA ALA A 202 -17.50 -8.85 -3.43
C ALA A 202 -17.84 -7.56 -4.22
N ALA A 203 -18.12 -7.70 -5.51
CA ALA A 203 -18.45 -6.59 -6.40
C ALA A 203 -19.59 -5.71 -5.85
N GLY A 204 -19.29 -4.42 -5.69
CA GLY A 204 -20.26 -3.42 -5.21
C GLY A 204 -20.50 -3.43 -3.70
N GLU A 205 -19.76 -4.23 -2.92
CA GLU A 205 -19.79 -4.19 -1.47
C GLU A 205 -18.90 -3.07 -0.90
N GLN A 206 -19.21 -2.64 0.33
CA GLN A 206 -18.34 -1.78 1.14
C GLN A 206 -17.14 -2.61 1.61
N LEU A 207 -15.95 -2.29 1.12
CA LEU A 207 -14.71 -2.99 1.49
C LEU A 207 -13.76 -2.03 2.22
N PRO A 208 -12.89 -2.54 3.12
CA PRO A 208 -11.86 -1.72 3.72
C PRO A 208 -10.89 -1.21 2.64
N VAL A 209 -10.48 0.05 2.74
CA VAL A 209 -9.65 0.71 1.73
C VAL A 209 -8.34 1.26 2.27
N GLY A 210 -8.11 1.17 3.59
CA GLY A 210 -6.94 1.74 4.24
C GLY A 210 -6.71 3.19 3.81
N SER A 211 -5.46 3.49 3.44
CA SER A 211 -5.04 4.85 3.09
C SER A 211 -5.64 5.43 1.80
N VAL A 212 -6.45 4.70 1.01
CA VAL A 212 -7.23 5.35 -0.07
C VAL A 212 -8.22 6.36 0.53
N ALA A 213 -8.63 6.21 1.79
CA ALA A 213 -9.48 7.16 2.51
C ALA A 213 -8.91 8.59 2.57
N LYS A 214 -7.59 8.76 2.38
CA LYS A 214 -6.91 10.07 2.34
C LYS A 214 -7.36 10.94 1.16
N LEU A 215 -8.01 10.38 0.15
CA LEU A 215 -8.69 11.14 -0.89
C LEU A 215 -9.78 12.06 -0.30
N TYR A 216 -10.54 11.57 0.69
CA TYR A 216 -11.56 12.38 1.37
C TYR A 216 -10.94 13.45 2.27
N VAL A 217 -9.81 13.15 2.91
CA VAL A 217 -9.05 14.16 3.68
C VAL A 217 -8.55 15.27 2.75
N LEU A 218 -8.03 14.93 1.57
CA LEU A 218 -7.61 15.92 0.57
C LEU A 218 -8.80 16.77 0.11
N GLY A 219 -9.97 16.16 -0.15
CA GLY A 219 -11.19 16.90 -0.47
C GLY A 219 -11.57 17.91 0.61
N ALA A 220 -11.57 17.49 1.88
CA ALA A 220 -11.86 18.37 3.02
C ALA A 220 -10.87 19.54 3.13
N VAL A 221 -9.58 19.31 2.86
CA VAL A 221 -8.55 20.36 2.82
C VAL A 221 -8.88 21.39 1.74
N VAL A 222 -9.21 20.95 0.52
CA VAL A 222 -9.54 21.87 -0.57
C VAL A 222 -10.81 22.66 -0.26
N GLU A 223 -11.84 22.03 0.28
CA GLU A 223 -13.08 22.69 0.71
C GLU A 223 -12.82 23.74 1.81
N ALA A 224 -11.94 23.44 2.77
CA ALA A 224 -11.53 24.40 3.80
C ALA A 224 -10.73 25.59 3.22
N VAL A 225 -9.88 25.34 2.21
CA VAL A 225 -9.18 26.40 1.47
C VAL A 225 -10.17 27.26 0.68
N GLU A 226 -11.14 26.65 0.01
CA GLU A 226 -12.18 27.38 -0.73
C GLU A 226 -13.05 28.24 0.18
N ALA A 227 -13.37 27.75 1.38
CA ALA A 227 -14.09 28.50 2.41
C ALA A 227 -13.28 29.66 3.01
N GLY A 228 -11.95 29.65 2.82
CA GLY A 228 -11.02 30.62 3.41
C GLY A 228 -10.72 30.36 4.89
N ASP A 229 -11.05 29.17 5.40
CA ASP A 229 -10.77 28.72 6.76
C ASP A 229 -9.34 28.15 6.89
N LEU A 230 -8.76 27.68 5.79
CA LEU A 230 -7.38 27.20 5.68
C LEU A 230 -6.68 27.83 4.46
N ALA A 231 -5.35 27.80 4.43
CA ALA A 231 -4.56 28.17 3.25
C ALA A 231 -3.41 27.18 3.05
N TRP A 232 -3.05 26.91 1.79
CA TRP A 232 -1.98 25.97 1.43
C TRP A 232 -0.62 26.27 2.07
N ASP A 233 -0.32 27.56 2.31
CA ASP A 233 0.91 28.03 2.96
C ASP A 233 0.79 28.19 4.49
N THR A 234 -0.31 27.72 5.09
CA THR A 234 -0.46 27.67 6.55
C THR A 234 0.50 26.64 7.14
N ASP A 235 1.29 27.03 8.13
CA ASP A 235 2.17 26.13 8.87
C ASP A 235 1.35 25.28 9.87
N LEU A 236 1.46 23.96 9.73
CA LEU A 236 1.01 22.95 10.68
C LEU A 236 2.17 22.57 11.59
N THR A 237 1.92 22.34 12.88
CA THR A 237 2.96 22.00 13.86
C THR A 237 2.81 20.56 14.31
N LEU A 238 3.85 19.76 14.10
CA LEU A 238 3.93 18.39 14.63
C LEU A 238 3.97 18.40 16.15
N THR A 239 3.10 17.64 16.79
CA THR A 239 3.12 17.35 18.24
C THR A 239 3.23 15.84 18.46
N ASP A 240 3.66 15.43 19.65
CA ASP A 240 3.71 14.01 19.99
C ASP A 240 2.32 13.35 19.95
N ASP A 241 1.25 14.11 20.19
CA ASP A 241 -0.13 13.62 20.18
C ASP A 241 -0.69 13.42 18.77
N LEU A 242 -0.10 14.08 17.76
CA LEU A 242 -0.46 13.93 16.34
C LEU A 242 0.46 12.95 15.60
N ARG A 243 1.53 12.48 16.24
CA ARG A 243 2.44 11.49 15.65
C ARG A 243 1.71 10.16 15.48
N SER A 244 1.75 9.63 14.26
CA SER A 244 1.22 8.31 13.90
C SER A 244 2.35 7.34 13.55
N LEU A 245 2.00 6.09 13.22
CA LEU A 245 2.96 5.08 12.77
C LEU A 245 3.15 5.14 11.25
N PRO A 246 4.23 4.55 10.70
CA PRO A 246 4.41 4.42 9.26
C PRO A 246 3.19 3.78 8.55
N SER A 247 2.99 3.99 7.25
CA SER A 247 3.83 4.71 6.29
C SER A 247 3.94 6.22 6.52
N GLY A 248 5.06 6.82 6.09
CA GLY A 248 5.37 8.24 6.24
C GLY A 248 6.82 8.47 6.68
N GLU A 249 7.20 9.73 6.75
CA GLU A 249 8.50 10.19 7.23
C GLU A 249 8.35 11.22 8.36
N LEU A 250 7.23 11.97 8.41
CA LEU A 250 7.04 13.06 9.39
C LEU A 250 7.02 12.55 10.84
N GLN A 251 6.75 11.26 11.09
CA GLN A 251 6.84 10.72 12.45
C GLN A 251 8.26 10.76 13.02
N GLU A 252 9.30 10.76 12.18
CA GLU A 252 10.71 10.81 12.60
C GLU A 252 11.16 12.24 12.96
N GLU A 253 10.38 13.25 12.57
CA GLU A 253 10.68 14.63 12.87
C GLU A 253 10.43 14.95 14.36
N PRO A 254 11.25 15.82 14.98
CA PRO A 254 11.04 16.22 16.36
C PRO A 254 9.75 17.02 16.52
N ALA A 255 9.09 16.87 17.67
CA ALA A 255 7.93 17.68 18.02
C ALA A 255 8.29 19.18 17.96
N GLY A 256 7.40 19.98 17.38
CA GLY A 256 7.62 21.39 17.05
C GLY A 256 8.13 21.65 15.63
N THR A 257 8.47 20.61 14.86
CA THR A 257 8.67 20.76 13.41
C THR A 257 7.41 21.32 12.75
N THR A 258 7.59 22.27 11.84
CA THR A 258 6.49 22.90 11.09
C THR A 258 6.53 22.49 9.63
N VAL A 259 5.37 22.13 9.07
CA VAL A 259 5.17 21.79 7.65
C VAL A 259 3.97 22.55 7.12
N THR A 260 4.02 23.06 5.89
CA THR A 260 2.86 23.73 5.28
C THR A 260 1.75 22.73 4.95
N VAL A 261 0.50 23.17 4.89
CA VAL A 261 -0.64 22.34 4.41
C VAL A 261 -0.35 21.68 3.07
N GLU A 262 0.26 22.39 2.12
CA GLU A 262 0.64 21.84 0.81
C GLU A 262 1.62 20.67 0.94
N ALA A 263 2.77 20.89 1.58
CA ALA A 263 3.76 19.84 1.82
C ALA A 263 3.19 18.64 2.64
N ALA A 264 2.29 18.88 3.60
CA ALA A 264 1.61 17.81 4.30
C ALA A 264 0.67 17.01 3.37
N ALA A 265 -0.05 17.68 2.48
CA ALA A 265 -0.90 17.01 1.49
C ALA A 265 -0.09 16.23 0.45
N GLU A 266 1.05 16.77 0.00
CA GLU A 266 2.01 16.07 -0.86
C GLU A 266 2.50 14.78 -0.19
N ALA A 267 2.95 14.84 1.06
CA ALA A 267 3.41 13.67 1.81
C ALA A 267 2.27 12.66 2.08
N MET A 268 1.09 13.15 2.46
CA MET A 268 -0.11 12.34 2.70
C MET A 268 -0.49 11.51 1.46
N ILE A 269 -0.35 12.07 0.26
CA ILE A 269 -0.77 11.40 -0.97
C ILE A 269 0.36 10.54 -1.56
N SER A 270 1.56 11.11 -1.73
CA SER A 270 2.66 10.47 -2.46
C SER A 270 3.27 9.27 -1.74
N ILE A 271 3.60 9.42 -0.45
CA ILE A 271 4.21 8.38 0.39
C ILE A 271 3.23 7.84 1.44
N SER A 272 1.97 8.26 1.37
CA SER A 272 0.93 7.83 2.30
C SER A 272 1.25 8.18 3.76
N ASP A 273 1.86 9.35 4.01
CA ASP A 273 2.30 9.74 5.36
C ASP A 273 1.12 9.86 6.34
N ASN A 274 1.11 9.01 7.35
CA ASN A 274 0.06 8.94 8.37
C ASN A 274 0.11 10.13 9.34
N THR A 275 1.30 10.63 9.68
CA THR A 275 1.44 11.80 10.56
C THR A 275 1.01 13.08 9.81
N ALA A 276 1.34 13.20 8.52
CA ALA A 276 0.84 14.29 7.68
C ALA A 276 -0.69 14.24 7.56
N THR A 277 -1.25 13.03 7.43
CA THR A 277 -2.71 12.81 7.39
C THR A 277 -3.36 13.33 8.67
N ASP A 278 -2.84 12.95 9.83
CA ASP A 278 -3.41 13.33 11.12
C ASP A 278 -3.24 14.83 11.41
N LEU A 279 -2.14 15.44 10.96
CA LEU A 279 -1.98 16.91 10.96
C LEU A 279 -3.04 17.62 10.13
N LEU A 280 -3.37 17.09 8.94
CA LEU A 280 -4.41 17.67 8.08
C LEU A 280 -5.80 17.49 8.68
N ILE A 281 -6.11 16.30 9.22
CA ILE A 281 -7.38 16.04 9.92
C ILE A 281 -7.55 16.98 11.11
N ASP A 282 -6.51 17.20 11.92
CA ASP A 282 -6.53 18.17 13.03
C ASP A 282 -6.77 19.60 12.53
N ALA A 283 -6.10 19.99 11.45
CA ALA A 283 -6.21 21.34 10.88
C ALA A 283 -7.60 21.64 10.31
N VAL A 284 -8.23 20.69 9.60
CA VAL A 284 -9.57 20.90 9.02
C VAL A 284 -10.70 20.56 9.98
N GLY A 285 -10.46 19.70 10.96
CA GLY A 285 -11.47 19.14 11.85
C GLY A 285 -12.11 17.86 11.29
N ARG A 286 -12.35 16.88 12.16
CA ARG A 286 -12.92 15.58 11.79
C ARG A 286 -14.27 15.71 11.10
N GLU A 287 -15.14 16.59 11.59
CA GLU A 287 -16.46 16.82 11.02
C GLU A 287 -16.40 17.32 9.57
N GLN A 288 -15.30 17.99 9.17
CA GLN A 288 -15.11 18.46 7.80
C GLN A 288 -14.70 17.30 6.88
N VAL A 289 -13.91 16.35 7.38
CA VAL A 289 -13.63 15.09 6.67
C VAL A 289 -14.90 14.24 6.54
N GLU A 290 -15.70 14.16 7.59
CA GLU A 290 -17.01 13.47 7.56
C GLU A 290 -17.98 14.12 6.57
N ALA A 291 -17.98 15.45 6.46
CA ALA A 291 -18.76 16.18 5.47
C ALA A 291 -18.24 15.91 4.05
N ALA A 292 -16.92 15.82 3.86
CA ALA A 292 -16.30 15.53 2.58
C ALA A 292 -16.70 14.15 2.02
N LEU A 293 -16.90 13.13 2.87
CA LEU A 293 -17.49 11.85 2.43
C LEU A 293 -18.81 12.09 1.69
N THR A 294 -19.68 12.95 2.24
CA THR A 294 -20.99 13.23 1.64
C THR A 294 -20.87 14.08 0.38
N SER A 295 -20.07 15.15 0.40
CA SER A 295 -19.90 16.05 -0.76
C SER A 295 -19.23 15.36 -1.94
N MET A 296 -18.32 14.42 -1.67
CA MET A 296 -17.59 13.63 -2.67
C MET A 296 -18.35 12.37 -3.09
N GLY A 297 -19.61 12.22 -2.71
CA GLY A 297 -20.52 11.21 -3.25
C GLY A 297 -20.45 9.82 -2.62
N HIS A 298 -19.82 9.68 -1.44
CA HIS A 298 -19.79 8.41 -0.72
C HIS A 298 -21.21 7.92 -0.38
N SER A 299 -21.51 6.67 -0.74
CA SER A 299 -22.83 6.06 -0.69
C SER A 299 -23.35 5.80 0.73
N ASP A 300 -22.45 5.47 1.66
CA ASP A 300 -22.75 5.29 3.10
C ASP A 300 -21.73 5.99 4.03
N PRO A 301 -21.81 7.32 4.20
CA PRO A 301 -20.89 8.07 5.06
C PRO A 301 -20.91 7.62 6.53
N ALA A 302 -22.01 6.99 6.98
CA ALA A 302 -22.14 6.53 8.37
C ALA A 302 -21.18 5.38 8.70
N ALA A 303 -20.74 4.60 7.70
CA ALA A 303 -19.73 3.55 7.88
C ALA A 303 -18.39 4.11 8.39
N ASN A 304 -18.10 5.36 8.05
CA ASN A 304 -16.87 6.05 8.41
C ASN A 304 -17.13 7.22 9.37
N THR A 305 -18.23 7.20 10.13
CA THR A 305 -18.59 8.28 11.07
C THR A 305 -18.73 7.76 12.52
N PRO A 306 -17.86 8.17 13.46
CA PRO A 306 -16.79 9.16 13.28
C PRO A 306 -15.67 8.67 12.38
N PHE A 307 -15.02 9.58 11.65
CA PHE A 307 -13.89 9.25 10.76
C PHE A 307 -12.62 9.16 11.60
N PRO A 308 -12.08 7.96 11.93
CA PRO A 308 -10.88 7.87 12.78
C PRO A 308 -9.67 8.48 12.06
N SER A 309 -8.76 9.07 12.83
CA SER A 309 -7.41 9.40 12.34
C SER A 309 -6.60 8.12 12.15
N THR A 310 -5.45 8.21 11.49
CA THR A 310 -4.57 7.04 11.30
C THR A 310 -4.04 6.52 12.64
N ARG A 311 -3.64 7.43 13.54
CA ARG A 311 -3.23 7.11 14.91
C ARG A 311 -4.33 6.37 15.67
N GLU A 312 -5.54 6.91 15.64
CA GLU A 312 -6.68 6.31 16.33
C GLU A 312 -6.99 4.92 15.77
N LEU A 313 -6.89 4.74 14.45
CA LEU A 313 -7.05 3.44 13.81
C LEU A 313 -6.04 2.42 14.35
N PHE A 314 -4.77 2.81 14.50
CA PHE A 314 -3.75 1.93 15.08
C PHE A 314 -4.05 1.56 16.54
N GLN A 315 -4.47 2.52 17.36
CA GLN A 315 -4.79 2.27 18.77
C GLN A 315 -6.03 1.40 18.94
N LEU A 316 -7.07 1.62 18.13
CA LEU A 316 -8.26 0.77 18.07
C LEU A 316 -7.89 -0.64 17.61
N GLY A 317 -7.07 -0.75 16.56
CA GLY A 317 -6.67 -2.01 15.95
C GLY A 317 -5.81 -2.86 16.89
N TRP A 318 -4.77 -2.29 17.48
CA TRP A 318 -3.70 -3.07 18.12
C TRP A 318 -3.29 -2.59 19.51
N GLY A 319 -3.78 -1.44 20.00
CA GLY A 319 -3.44 -0.90 21.33
C GLY A 319 -4.38 -1.31 22.46
N GLY A 320 -5.70 -1.23 22.25
CA GLY A 320 -6.69 -1.49 23.31
C GLY A 320 -7.13 -2.95 23.49
N GLY A 321 -6.54 -3.86 22.72
CA GLY A 321 -6.91 -5.29 22.72
C GLY A 321 -8.31 -5.59 22.21
N ALA A 322 -8.73 -6.85 22.36
CA ALA A 322 -9.99 -7.33 21.80
C ALA A 322 -11.25 -6.68 22.40
N GLU A 323 -11.16 -6.20 23.65
CA GLU A 323 -12.28 -5.54 24.33
C GLU A 323 -12.61 -4.19 23.68
N LEU A 324 -11.60 -3.33 23.46
CA LEU A 324 -11.79 -2.05 22.78
C LEU A 324 -12.37 -2.23 21.37
N ARG A 325 -11.83 -3.20 20.59
CA ARG A 325 -12.35 -3.51 19.24
C ARG A 325 -13.81 -3.95 19.25
N ASN A 326 -14.22 -4.72 20.25
CA ASN A 326 -15.63 -5.14 20.37
C ASN A 326 -16.53 -3.98 20.77
N GLN A 327 -16.08 -3.12 21.69
CA GLN A 327 -16.81 -1.90 22.07
C GLN A 327 -16.98 -0.97 20.88
N TRP A 328 -15.92 -0.73 20.11
CA TRP A 328 -15.97 0.05 18.87
C TRP A 328 -16.98 -0.50 17.87
N ARG A 329 -16.90 -1.80 17.55
CA ARG A 329 -17.81 -2.47 16.62
C ARG A 329 -19.27 -2.32 17.04
N ASP A 330 -19.56 -2.52 18.32
CA ASP A 330 -20.94 -2.57 18.84
C ASP A 330 -21.50 -1.16 19.16
N ALA A 331 -20.66 -0.12 19.18
CA ALA A 331 -21.02 1.26 19.52
C ALA A 331 -21.67 2.03 18.36
N GLY A 332 -22.61 2.92 18.71
CA GLY A 332 -23.10 3.95 17.79
C GLY A 332 -22.13 5.14 17.68
N THR A 333 -22.38 6.08 16.76
CA THR A 333 -21.49 7.23 16.49
C THR A 333 -21.10 8.04 17.74
N GLU A 334 -22.03 8.35 18.63
CA GLU A 334 -21.74 9.14 19.85
C GLU A 334 -20.81 8.37 20.82
N GLU A 335 -21.05 7.07 20.98
CA GLU A 335 -20.22 6.19 21.80
C GLU A 335 -18.84 5.97 21.16
N ARG A 336 -18.77 5.82 19.83
CA ARG A 336 -17.50 5.76 19.10
C ARG A 336 -16.68 7.04 19.29
N ARG A 337 -17.29 8.22 19.23
CA ARG A 337 -16.59 9.49 19.51
C ARG A 337 -16.04 9.53 20.94
N ALA A 338 -16.83 9.10 21.92
CA ALA A 338 -16.35 9.00 23.30
C ALA A 338 -15.17 8.01 23.43
N LEU A 339 -15.20 6.87 22.72
CA LEU A 339 -14.08 5.93 22.70
C LEU A 339 -12.81 6.55 22.09
N LEU A 340 -12.93 7.34 21.01
CA LEU A 340 -11.80 8.05 20.41
C LEU A 340 -11.19 9.07 21.38
N GLU A 341 -12.03 9.83 22.08
CA GLU A 341 -11.59 10.80 23.11
C GLU A 341 -10.91 10.14 24.33
N GLU A 342 -11.18 8.87 24.58
CA GLU A 342 -10.58 8.09 25.67
C GLU A 342 -9.26 7.38 25.28
N LEU A 343 -8.86 7.44 24.00
CA LEU A 343 -7.61 6.84 23.54
C LEU A 343 -6.39 7.56 24.16
N PRO A 344 -5.27 6.85 24.41
CA PRO A 344 -4.09 7.46 25.01
C PRO A 344 -3.42 8.54 24.13
N ASP A 345 -3.11 9.67 24.75
CA ASP A 345 -2.20 10.69 24.20
C ASP A 345 -0.74 10.21 24.17
N GLY A 346 0.15 10.95 23.51
CA GLY A 346 1.60 10.68 23.50
C GLY A 346 2.07 9.58 22.55
N GLU A 347 3.04 8.75 22.94
CA GLU A 347 3.56 7.68 22.07
C GLU A 347 2.53 6.54 21.89
N ILE A 348 2.42 6.01 20.67
CA ILE A 348 1.55 4.86 20.38
C ILE A 348 2.20 3.59 20.92
N ASP A 349 1.66 3.06 22.02
CA ASP A 349 2.09 1.77 22.60
C ASP A 349 1.32 0.62 21.94
N ILE A 350 1.89 0.06 20.86
CA ILE A 350 1.40 -1.16 20.21
C ILE A 350 2.52 -2.15 19.93
N ASP A 351 2.19 -3.44 19.93
CA ASP A 351 3.08 -4.47 19.41
C ASP A 351 3.01 -4.47 17.87
N VAL A 352 4.05 -3.95 17.22
CA VAL A 352 4.17 -3.91 15.76
C VAL A 352 4.11 -5.30 15.12
N VAL A 353 4.45 -6.36 15.86
CA VAL A 353 4.32 -7.74 15.39
C VAL A 353 2.85 -8.16 15.36
N GLU A 354 2.02 -7.67 16.28
CA GLU A 354 0.58 -7.93 16.25
C GLU A 354 -0.10 -7.22 15.08
N VAL A 355 0.43 -6.07 14.63
CA VAL A 355 -0.05 -5.41 13.41
C VAL A 355 -0.01 -6.38 12.25
N THR A 356 1.09 -7.10 12.04
CA THR A 356 1.26 -8.03 10.91
C THR A 356 0.51 -9.35 11.07
N ARG A 357 0.06 -9.69 12.29
CA ARG A 357 -0.57 -10.98 12.61
C ARG A 357 -2.08 -10.93 12.78
N ALA A 358 -2.66 -9.74 12.93
CA ALA A 358 -4.08 -9.58 13.21
C ALA A 358 -4.76 -8.68 12.18
N THR A 359 -5.71 -9.25 11.43
CA THR A 359 -6.67 -8.46 10.65
C THR A 359 -7.74 -7.88 11.57
N VAL A 360 -8.08 -6.61 11.41
CA VAL A 360 -9.03 -5.90 12.30
C VAL A 360 -10.19 -5.24 11.58
N TRP A 361 -10.14 -5.11 10.24
CA TRP A 361 -11.20 -4.51 9.43
C TRP A 361 -12.58 -5.14 9.67
N HIS A 362 -12.64 -6.44 9.95
CA HIS A 362 -13.90 -7.15 10.24
C HIS A 362 -14.51 -6.81 11.63
N ARG A 363 -13.93 -5.84 12.33
CA ARG A 363 -14.40 -5.21 13.56
C ARG A 363 -14.75 -3.73 13.34
N ASP A 364 -14.94 -3.33 12.09
CA ASP A 364 -15.14 -1.95 11.65
C ASP A 364 -13.94 -1.04 11.95
N VAL A 365 -12.74 -1.63 12.10
CA VAL A 365 -11.49 -0.89 12.27
C VAL A 365 -10.78 -0.83 10.92
N ASP A 366 -11.30 0.02 10.05
CA ASP A 366 -10.72 0.49 8.79
C ASP A 366 -11.56 1.70 8.32
N TRP A 367 -11.30 2.21 7.12
CA TRP A 367 -12.25 3.04 6.38
C TRP A 367 -12.85 2.21 5.26
N PHE A 368 -14.15 2.36 5.01
CA PHE A 368 -14.91 1.51 4.09
C PHE A 368 -15.47 2.32 2.94
N ALA A 369 -15.30 1.84 1.71
CA ALA A 369 -15.89 2.45 0.52
C ALA A 369 -16.27 1.34 -0.49
N THR A 370 -17.21 1.60 -1.38
CA THR A 370 -17.43 0.77 -2.57
C THR A 370 -16.47 1.21 -3.69
N ALA A 371 -16.33 0.37 -4.71
CA ALA A 371 -15.55 0.71 -5.89
C ALA A 371 -16.09 1.95 -6.63
N GLU A 372 -17.41 2.19 -6.57
CA GLU A 372 -18.06 3.38 -7.12
C GLU A 372 -17.81 4.63 -6.27
N ASP A 373 -17.79 4.51 -4.94
CA ASP A 373 -17.46 5.62 -4.03
C ASP A 373 -16.04 6.15 -4.29
N LEU A 374 -15.09 5.25 -4.55
CA LEU A 374 -13.72 5.62 -4.92
C LEU A 374 -13.65 6.31 -6.29
N CYS A 375 -14.50 5.90 -7.22
CA CYS A 375 -14.62 6.57 -8.52
C CYS A 375 -15.18 7.99 -8.39
N LEU A 376 -16.22 8.16 -7.56
CA LEU A 376 -16.80 9.46 -7.24
C LEU A 376 -15.84 10.36 -6.47
N ALA A 377 -15.03 9.81 -5.57
CA ALA A 377 -14.00 10.58 -4.86
C ALA A 377 -12.98 11.20 -5.82
N HIS A 378 -12.51 10.43 -6.81
CA HIS A 378 -11.62 10.94 -7.86
C HIS A 378 -12.31 11.97 -8.75
N ALA A 379 -13.57 11.74 -9.13
CA ALA A 379 -14.35 12.70 -9.90
C ALA A 379 -14.50 14.04 -9.16
N ALA A 380 -14.82 14.00 -7.86
CA ALA A 380 -14.94 15.20 -7.03
C ALA A 380 -13.59 15.93 -6.88
N LEU A 381 -12.48 15.22 -6.71
CA LEU A 381 -11.15 15.84 -6.68
C LEU A 381 -10.76 16.47 -8.02
N ALA A 382 -11.15 15.86 -9.15
CA ALA A 382 -10.94 16.43 -10.47
C ALA A 382 -11.74 17.73 -10.67
N GLU A 383 -12.99 17.78 -10.17
CA GLU A 383 -13.81 19.00 -10.16
C GLU A 383 -13.19 20.09 -9.28
N LEU A 384 -12.80 19.73 -8.04
CA LEU A 384 -12.15 20.64 -7.09
C LEU A 384 -10.85 21.21 -7.66
N ALA A 385 -10.07 20.40 -8.39
CA ALA A 385 -8.84 20.83 -9.04
C ALA A 385 -9.05 21.87 -10.16
N GLY A 386 -10.29 22.00 -10.68
CA GLY A 386 -10.66 23.05 -11.63
C GLY A 386 -10.88 24.43 -10.99
N THR A 387 -10.86 24.52 -9.66
CA THR A 387 -11.06 25.77 -8.90
C THR A 387 -9.72 26.47 -8.59
N GLU A 388 -9.78 27.74 -8.14
CA GLU A 388 -8.58 28.43 -7.64
C GLU A 388 -8.04 27.79 -6.35
N ALA A 389 -8.94 27.31 -5.48
CA ALA A 389 -8.58 26.64 -4.22
C ALA A 389 -7.91 25.28 -4.47
N GLY A 390 -8.35 24.53 -5.47
CA GLY A 390 -7.81 23.22 -5.81
C GLY A 390 -6.61 23.24 -6.75
N ALA A 391 -6.01 24.40 -7.04
CA ALA A 391 -4.90 24.53 -7.99
C ALA A 391 -3.76 23.48 -7.82
N PRO A 392 -3.28 23.12 -6.61
CA PRO A 392 -2.21 22.13 -6.46
C PRO A 392 -2.67 20.66 -6.50
N VAL A 393 -3.99 20.38 -6.50
CA VAL A 393 -4.54 19.03 -6.32
C VAL A 393 -4.04 18.05 -7.39
N ARG A 394 -3.95 18.49 -8.65
CA ARG A 394 -3.45 17.62 -9.74
C ARG A 394 -1.99 17.25 -9.55
N ASP A 395 -1.17 18.22 -9.16
CA ASP A 395 0.26 17.99 -8.95
C ASP A 395 0.46 17.03 -7.76
N ILE A 396 -0.25 17.25 -6.65
CA ILE A 396 -0.25 16.38 -5.46
C ILE A 396 -0.60 14.94 -5.81
N LEU A 397 -1.69 14.72 -6.56
CA LEU A 397 -2.17 13.37 -6.90
C LEU A 397 -1.28 12.63 -7.91
N ALA A 398 -0.50 13.37 -8.71
CA ALA A 398 0.39 12.80 -9.72
C ALA A 398 1.81 12.51 -9.21
N LEU A 399 2.16 12.92 -7.98
CA LEU A 399 3.49 12.71 -7.40
C LEU A 399 3.90 11.24 -7.34
N ASN A 400 2.94 10.34 -7.10
CA ASN A 400 3.13 8.91 -7.13
C ASN A 400 2.10 8.30 -8.10
N PRO A 401 2.49 7.79 -9.27
CA PRO A 401 1.56 7.23 -10.24
C PRO A 401 1.06 5.82 -9.89
N GLY A 402 1.69 5.12 -8.94
CA GLY A 402 1.34 3.76 -8.50
C GLY A 402 1.59 2.64 -9.53
N VAL A 403 1.59 2.96 -10.82
CA VAL A 403 1.95 2.09 -11.94
C VAL A 403 3.04 2.78 -12.77
N VAL A 404 3.83 2.00 -13.51
CA VAL A 404 4.75 2.54 -14.52
C VAL A 404 4.02 2.48 -15.87
N PRO A 405 3.66 3.63 -16.49
CA PRO A 405 3.06 3.60 -17.81
C PRO A 405 4.04 3.00 -18.83
N ALA A 406 3.60 2.05 -19.64
CA ALA A 406 4.39 1.60 -20.78
C ALA A 406 4.55 2.77 -21.78
N ASP A 407 5.77 2.99 -22.29
CA ASP A 407 6.15 4.16 -23.11
C ASP A 407 5.27 4.43 -24.36
N ALA A 408 4.47 3.46 -24.80
CA ALA A 408 3.48 3.63 -25.87
C ALA A 408 2.06 3.67 -25.28
N GLY A 409 1.43 4.85 -25.29
CA GLY A 409 0.06 5.03 -24.80
C GLY A 409 -0.05 5.46 -23.34
N ALA A 410 1.01 6.06 -22.77
CA ALA A 410 0.95 6.65 -21.43
C ALA A 410 -0.15 7.73 -21.37
N PRO A 411 -0.97 7.76 -20.30
CA PRO A 411 -2.02 8.74 -20.15
C PRO A 411 -1.43 10.16 -20.08
N ALA A 412 -2.19 11.16 -20.51
CA ALA A 412 -1.78 12.57 -20.42
C ALA A 412 -1.68 13.04 -18.97
N TYR A 413 -2.45 12.41 -18.09
CA TYR A 413 -2.43 12.63 -16.65
C TYR A 413 -2.75 11.33 -15.92
N LEU A 414 -2.08 11.10 -14.79
CA LEU A 414 -2.30 9.94 -13.95
C LEU A 414 -2.21 10.34 -12.47
N ALA A 415 -3.31 10.13 -11.76
CA ALA A 415 -3.43 10.26 -10.33
C ALA A 415 -3.56 8.87 -9.70
N PHE A 416 -2.99 8.69 -8.52
CA PHE A 416 -3.09 7.43 -7.79
C PHE A 416 -3.16 7.66 -6.27
N LYS A 417 -3.93 6.80 -5.62
CA LYS A 417 -3.76 6.54 -4.19
C LYS A 417 -3.91 5.06 -3.91
N GLY A 418 -2.90 4.51 -3.22
CA GLY A 418 -2.93 3.16 -2.64
C GLY A 418 -3.33 3.18 -1.17
N GLY A 419 -3.79 2.05 -0.68
CA GLY A 419 -4.08 1.83 0.72
C GLY A 419 -3.88 0.37 1.12
N SER A 420 -3.28 0.16 2.28
CA SER A 420 -3.09 -1.17 2.84
C SER A 420 -3.21 -1.12 4.35
N VAL A 421 -3.72 -2.23 4.88
CA VAL A 421 -3.71 -2.63 6.29
C VAL A 421 -3.51 -4.15 6.27
N THR A 422 -3.16 -4.79 7.37
CA THR A 422 -3.04 -6.25 7.42
C THR A 422 -4.31 -6.95 6.90
N GLY A 423 -4.15 -7.74 5.84
CA GLY A 423 -5.24 -8.40 5.11
C GLY A 423 -6.04 -7.50 4.18
N VAL A 424 -5.64 -6.25 3.94
CA VAL A 424 -6.33 -5.28 3.09
C VAL A 424 -5.36 -4.70 2.07
N MET A 425 -5.77 -4.66 0.80
CA MET A 425 -5.06 -3.99 -0.27
C MET A 425 -6.07 -3.25 -1.15
N ALA A 426 -5.83 -1.97 -1.39
CA ALA A 426 -6.67 -1.15 -2.25
C ALA A 426 -5.84 -0.18 -3.09
N GLY A 427 -6.33 0.13 -4.28
CA GLY A 427 -5.75 1.12 -5.18
C GLY A 427 -6.84 1.80 -5.99
N ALA A 428 -6.69 3.10 -6.19
CA ALA A 428 -7.59 3.90 -7.02
C ALA A 428 -6.77 4.83 -7.92
N TRP A 429 -6.98 4.71 -9.22
CA TRP A 429 -6.33 5.49 -10.27
C TRP A 429 -7.35 6.35 -11.00
N TYR A 430 -6.98 7.58 -11.32
CA TYR A 430 -7.68 8.43 -12.26
C TYR A 430 -6.71 8.79 -13.38
N ALA A 431 -7.05 8.44 -14.61
CA ALA A 431 -6.24 8.69 -15.79
C ALA A 431 -7.02 9.54 -16.78
N GLU A 432 -6.32 10.35 -17.54
CA GLU A 432 -6.87 11.04 -18.71
C GLU A 432 -6.11 10.57 -19.96
N ASP A 433 -6.84 10.28 -21.03
CA ASP A 433 -6.24 10.02 -22.33
C ASP A 433 -5.65 11.29 -22.98
N ALA A 434 -5.18 11.18 -24.23
CA ALA A 434 -4.58 12.31 -24.94
C ALA A 434 -5.58 13.45 -25.23
N GLU A 435 -6.87 13.13 -25.29
CA GLU A 435 -7.99 14.05 -25.49
C GLU A 435 -8.47 14.68 -24.19
N GLY A 436 -8.06 14.13 -23.04
CA GLY A 436 -8.45 14.57 -21.71
C GLY A 436 -9.70 13.85 -21.18
N ASP A 437 -10.15 12.78 -21.83
CA ASP A 437 -11.31 12.01 -21.37
C ASP A 437 -10.90 11.11 -20.19
N PRO A 438 -11.65 11.16 -19.07
CA PRO A 438 -11.23 10.51 -17.84
C PRO A 438 -11.63 9.03 -17.79
N VAL A 439 -10.76 8.22 -17.18
CA VAL A 439 -11.00 6.84 -16.79
C VAL A 439 -10.58 6.67 -15.34
N VAL A 440 -11.40 5.97 -14.56
CA VAL A 440 -11.08 5.53 -13.21
C VAL A 440 -10.96 4.03 -13.16
N VAL A 441 -9.89 3.54 -12.54
CA VAL A 441 -9.68 2.14 -12.19
C VAL A 441 -9.59 2.05 -10.69
N THR A 442 -10.36 1.16 -10.08
CA THR A 442 -10.26 0.85 -8.64
C THR A 442 -10.11 -0.64 -8.46
N LEU A 443 -9.31 -1.06 -7.48
CA LEU A 443 -9.21 -2.45 -7.04
C LEU A 443 -9.16 -2.46 -5.52
N GLN A 444 -10.01 -3.28 -4.91
CA GLN A 444 -10.09 -3.49 -3.47
C GLN A 444 -10.01 -4.99 -3.21
N SER A 445 -9.23 -5.38 -2.20
CA SER A 445 -9.09 -6.75 -1.73
C SER A 445 -9.03 -6.78 -0.22
N ALA A 446 -9.83 -7.66 0.39
CA ALA A 446 -9.85 -7.89 1.82
C ALA A 446 -9.85 -9.39 2.14
N SER A 447 -8.97 -9.79 3.05
CA SER A 447 -8.87 -11.13 3.60
C SER A 447 -8.85 -11.07 5.12
N ARG A 448 -9.44 -12.09 5.75
CA ARG A 448 -9.33 -12.29 7.20
C ARG A 448 -8.03 -12.97 7.59
N ASP A 449 -7.40 -13.66 6.64
CA ASP A 449 -6.05 -14.18 6.81
C ASP A 449 -5.06 -13.01 6.66
N PRO A 450 -4.24 -12.71 7.68
CA PRO A 450 -3.17 -11.70 7.58
C PRO A 450 -2.26 -11.91 6.36
N ALA A 451 -2.06 -13.16 5.94
CA ALA A 451 -1.26 -13.53 4.78
C ALA A 451 -2.03 -13.49 3.46
N GLY A 452 -3.35 -13.32 3.50
CA GLY A 452 -4.22 -13.37 2.33
C GLY A 452 -4.46 -12.01 1.67
N GLY A 453 -3.73 -10.96 2.05
CA GLY A 453 -3.78 -9.68 1.34
C GLY A 453 -3.26 -9.84 -0.09
N LEU A 454 -3.92 -9.19 -1.05
CA LEU A 454 -3.48 -9.19 -2.45
C LEU A 454 -2.07 -8.59 -2.55
N PRO A 455 -1.08 -9.27 -3.18
CA PRO A 455 0.24 -8.70 -3.38
C PRO A 455 0.17 -7.39 -4.17
N VAL A 456 0.99 -6.41 -3.78
CA VAL A 456 1.03 -5.08 -4.42
C VAL A 456 1.31 -5.21 -5.92
N THR A 457 2.25 -6.07 -6.31
CA THR A 457 2.61 -6.29 -7.71
C THR A 457 1.46 -6.90 -8.52
N THR A 458 0.66 -7.80 -7.93
CA THR A 458 -0.56 -8.33 -8.56
C THR A 458 -1.59 -7.22 -8.78
N MET A 459 -1.85 -6.38 -7.77
CA MET A 459 -2.75 -5.22 -7.90
C MET A 459 -2.27 -4.26 -9.00
N VAL A 460 -0.97 -3.93 -9.01
CA VAL A 460 -0.35 -3.05 -10.02
C VAL A 460 -0.46 -3.66 -11.42
N GLY A 461 -0.25 -4.97 -11.57
CA GLY A 461 -0.41 -5.67 -12.85
C GLY A 461 -1.84 -5.61 -13.40
N ILE A 462 -2.83 -5.90 -12.55
CA ILE A 462 -4.26 -5.81 -12.89
C ILE A 462 -4.64 -4.38 -13.27
N ALA A 463 -4.21 -3.39 -12.47
CA ALA A 463 -4.48 -1.98 -12.76
C ALA A 463 -3.81 -1.52 -14.07
N THR A 464 -2.59 -1.99 -14.35
CA THR A 464 -1.87 -1.70 -15.60
C THR A 464 -2.62 -2.24 -16.80
N ASP A 465 -3.14 -3.46 -16.73
CA ASP A 465 -3.93 -4.04 -17.81
C ASP A 465 -5.29 -3.35 -17.98
N ALA A 466 -5.96 -3.02 -16.87
CA ALA A 466 -7.21 -2.25 -16.90
C ALA A 466 -7.01 -0.89 -17.60
N LEU A 467 -5.98 -0.13 -17.21
CA LEU A 467 -5.64 1.16 -17.83
C LEU A 467 -5.27 0.99 -19.30
N ARG A 468 -4.45 0.00 -19.65
CA ARG A 468 -4.08 -0.28 -21.04
C ARG A 468 -5.31 -0.62 -21.88
N LEU A 469 -6.21 -1.48 -21.41
CA LEU A 469 -7.43 -1.83 -22.13
C LEU A 469 -8.40 -0.65 -22.24
N ALA A 470 -8.44 0.23 -21.23
CA ALA A 470 -9.30 1.41 -21.22
C ALA A 470 -8.83 2.55 -22.13
N LEU A 471 -7.51 2.69 -22.29
CA LEU A 471 -6.87 3.80 -23.03
C LEU A 471 -6.42 3.39 -24.45
N GLN A 472 -6.79 2.19 -24.91
CA GLN A 472 -6.56 1.81 -26.31
C GLN A 472 -7.47 2.62 -27.23
N ASP A 473 -6.87 3.34 -28.18
CA ASP A 473 -7.58 3.92 -29.32
C ASP A 473 -8.25 2.79 -30.13
N ASP A 474 -9.56 2.88 -30.35
CA ASP A 474 -10.34 2.00 -31.25
C ASP A 474 -9.85 2.01 -32.71
#